data_AF-A0AAX2KX67-F1
#
_entry.id   AF-A0AAX2KX67-F1
#
_cell.length_a   1.000
_cell.length_b   1.000
_cell.length_c   1.000
_cell.angle_alpha   90.00
_cell.angle_beta   90.00
_cell.angle_gamma   90.00
#
_symmetry.space_group_name_H-M   'P 1'
#
loop_
_entity.id
_entity.type
_entity.pdbx_description
1 polymer ?
#
loop_
_entity_poly.entity_id
_entity_poly.type
_entity_poly.pdbx_seq_one_letter_code
_entity_poly.pdbx_strand_id
1 'polypeptide(L)'
;MLKIILCAYTQRVFSDRKIGFLLDDSYRMRWLANHEQVSYRTINRFQSQETTAHLLAEAFVLFRCQLITNQVIDNEALYIDGTKIEADANKFSFVWRKATNQYEASLDKQSNEFYQTLYKEEILPSLKEENQSDRLTSN
;
A
#
# COMPACT_ATOMS: atom_id res chain seq x y z
N MET A 1 17.73 1.36 9.50
CA MET A 1 17.12 0.44 8.52
C MET A 1 16.17 -0.57 9.15
N LEU A 2 16.59 -1.32 10.17
CA LEU A 2 15.76 -2.36 10.79
C LEU A 2 14.33 -1.89 11.18
N LYS A 3 14.20 -0.75 11.86
CA LYS A 3 12.90 -0.18 12.26
C LYS A 3 11.92 0.05 11.10
N ILE A 4 12.43 0.47 9.94
CA ILE A 4 11.61 0.70 8.74
C ILE A 4 11.11 -0.63 8.19
N ILE A 5 11.98 -1.63 8.09
CA ILE A 5 11.64 -2.94 7.52
C ILE A 5 10.66 -3.68 8.43
N LEU A 6 10.88 -3.67 9.76
CA LEU A 6 9.96 -4.27 10.71
C LEU A 6 8.57 -3.63 10.62
N CYS A 7 8.51 -2.30 10.52
CA CYS A 7 7.24 -1.58 10.37
C CYS A 7 6.57 -1.81 9.01
N ALA A 8 7.35 -2.02 7.95
CA ALA A 8 6.80 -2.38 6.65
C ALA A 8 6.22 -3.81 6.66
N TYR A 9 6.89 -4.75 7.34
CA TYR A 9 6.45 -6.14 7.43
C TYR A 9 5.17 -6.30 8.26
N THR A 10 4.95 -5.47 9.29
CA THR A 10 3.65 -5.45 9.98
C THR A 10 2.51 -4.99 9.08
N GLN A 11 2.80 -4.18 8.06
CA GLN A 11 1.87 -3.74 7.01
C GLN A 11 1.84 -4.70 5.80
N ARG A 12 2.50 -5.86 5.89
CA ARG A 12 2.68 -6.84 4.79
C ARG A 12 3.36 -6.30 3.54
N VAL A 13 4.15 -5.24 3.68
CA VAL A 13 4.94 -4.69 2.58
C VAL A 13 6.34 -5.30 2.64
N PHE A 14 6.59 -6.32 1.82
CA PHE A 14 7.87 -7.05 1.80
C PHE A 14 8.80 -6.63 0.64
N SER A 15 8.23 -6.14 -0.46
CA SER A 15 9.02 -5.72 -1.63
C SER A 15 9.79 -4.44 -1.34
N ASP A 16 11.10 -4.48 -1.53
CA ASP A 16 12.03 -3.36 -1.47
C ASP A 16 11.52 -2.07 -2.17
N ARG A 17 10.97 -2.19 -3.38
CA ARG A 17 10.40 -1.07 -4.13
C ARG A 17 9.14 -0.52 -3.47
N LYS A 18 8.26 -1.41 -2.98
CA LYS A 18 7.06 -0.99 -2.25
C LYS A 18 7.42 -0.35 -0.91
N ILE A 19 8.47 -0.81 -0.23
CA ILE A 19 8.98 -0.20 1.00
C ILE A 19 9.57 1.19 0.69
N GLY A 20 10.32 1.33 -0.41
CA GLY A 20 10.79 2.62 -0.89
C GLY A 20 9.65 3.59 -1.17
N PHE A 21 8.62 3.15 -1.90
CA PHE A 21 7.41 3.95 -2.11
C PHE A 21 6.72 4.33 -0.80
N LEU A 22 6.59 3.39 0.14
CA LEU A 22 5.97 3.64 1.45
C LEU A 22 6.76 4.67 2.29
N LEU A 23 8.07 4.75 2.13
CA LEU A 23 8.90 5.76 2.77
C LEU A 23 8.61 7.17 2.24
N ASP A 24 8.42 7.29 0.93
CA ASP A 24 8.11 8.57 0.30
C ASP A 24 6.66 9.01 0.62
N ASP A 25 5.71 8.07 0.56
CA ASP A 25 4.29 8.32 0.79
C ASP A 25 3.98 8.56 2.28
N SER A 26 4.35 7.64 3.17
CA SER A 26 3.89 7.64 4.56
C SER A 26 4.78 8.48 5.49
N TYR A 27 4.17 9.50 6.13
CA TYR A 27 4.85 10.32 7.15
C TYR A 27 5.41 9.49 8.31
N ARG A 28 4.70 8.43 8.74
CA ARG A 28 5.16 7.53 9.82
C ARG A 28 6.47 6.84 9.46
N MET A 29 6.60 6.40 8.20
CA MET A 29 7.79 5.72 7.72
C MET A 29 8.95 6.70 7.54
N ARG A 30 8.68 7.93 7.09
CA ARG A 30 9.67 9.02 7.05
C ARG A 30 10.19 9.37 8.44
N TRP A 31 9.31 9.48 9.43
CA TRP A 31 9.71 9.72 10.82
C TRP A 31 10.55 8.57 11.37
N LEU A 32 10.15 7.32 11.10
CA LEU A 32 10.96 6.13 11.41
C LEU A 32 12.30 6.13 10.66
N ALA A 33 12.42 6.77 9.49
CA ALA A 33 13.69 6.94 8.80
C ALA A 33 14.50 8.15 9.28
N ASN A 34 14.07 8.86 10.33
CA ASN A 34 14.67 10.14 10.75
C ASN A 34 14.72 11.17 9.60
N HIS A 35 13.72 11.14 8.71
CA HIS A 35 13.66 11.95 7.50
C HIS A 35 14.81 11.72 6.50
N GLU A 36 15.59 10.65 6.65
CA GLU A 36 16.57 10.24 5.63
C GLU A 36 15.86 9.64 4.42
N GLN A 37 16.31 10.03 3.22
CA GLN A 37 15.86 9.41 1.97
C GLN A 37 16.64 8.12 1.74
N VAL A 38 15.94 7.00 1.86
CA VAL A 38 16.52 5.67 1.68
C VAL A 38 16.06 5.12 0.33
N SER A 39 17.03 4.88 -0.57
CA SER A 39 16.71 4.24 -1.84
C SER A 39 16.30 2.77 -1.67
N TYR A 40 15.45 2.26 -2.56
CA TYR A 40 15.09 0.83 -2.59
C TYR A 40 16.33 -0.08 -2.76
N ARG A 41 17.40 0.39 -3.42
CA ARG A 41 18.66 -0.35 -3.55
C ARG A 41 19.36 -0.55 -2.21
N THR A 42 19.31 0.46 -1.33
CA THR A 42 19.85 0.39 0.02
C THR A 42 19.06 -0.63 0.86
N ILE A 43 17.73 -0.63 0.72
CA ILE A 43 16.84 -1.59 1.38
C ILE A 43 17.14 -3.01 0.88
N ASN A 44 17.23 -3.20 -0.43
CA ASN A 44 17.55 -4.50 -1.03
C ASN A 44 18.92 -5.00 -0.54
N ARG A 45 19.96 -4.16 -0.54
CA ARG A 45 21.28 -4.55 -0.02
C ARG A 45 21.24 -4.98 1.44
N PHE A 46 20.43 -4.31 2.26
CA PHE A 46 20.25 -4.67 3.66
C PHE A 46 19.45 -5.96 3.83
N GLN A 47 18.46 -6.23 2.98
CA GLN A 47 17.69 -7.48 3.00
C GLN A 47 18.45 -8.68 2.40
N SER A 48 19.30 -8.45 1.40
CA SER A 48 20.01 -9.49 0.65
C SER A 48 21.27 -9.98 1.33
N GLN A 49 21.79 -9.25 2.32
CA GLN A 49 22.95 -9.66 3.08
C GLN A 49 22.57 -10.80 4.04
N GLU A 50 23.30 -11.91 4.01
CA GLU A 50 22.94 -13.15 4.70
C GLU A 50 22.79 -12.97 6.22
N THR A 51 23.73 -12.26 6.85
CA THR A 51 23.74 -12.00 8.29
C THR A 51 22.53 -11.16 8.74
N THR A 52 22.14 -10.17 7.93
CA THR A 52 21.01 -9.29 8.23
C THR A 52 19.68 -9.95 7.92
N ALA A 53 19.61 -10.83 6.92
CA ALA A 53 18.41 -11.60 6.59
C ALA A 53 17.99 -12.52 7.75
N HIS A 54 18.95 -13.25 8.33
CA HIS A 54 18.69 -14.09 9.50
C HIS A 54 18.21 -13.26 10.70
N LEU A 55 18.93 -12.18 11.00
CA LEU A 55 18.56 -11.27 12.09
C LEU A 55 17.17 -10.65 11.89
N LEU A 56 16.82 -10.30 10.65
CA LEU A 56 15.50 -9.74 10.31
C LEU A 56 14.37 -10.72 10.61
N ALA A 57 14.55 -12.00 10.27
CA ALA A 57 13.56 -13.03 10.53
C ALA A 57 13.32 -13.20 12.04
N GLU A 58 14.40 -13.35 12.82
CA GLU A 58 14.32 -13.48 14.28
C GLU A 58 13.73 -12.23 14.93
N ALA A 59 14.20 -11.06 14.54
CA ALA A 59 13.72 -9.79 15.06
C ALA A 59 12.23 -9.59 14.76
N PHE A 60 11.75 -9.97 13.57
CA PHE A 60 10.35 -9.86 13.22
C PHE A 60 9.47 -10.78 14.06
N VAL A 61 9.89 -12.04 14.25
CA VAL A 61 9.15 -13.00 15.10
C VAL A 61 9.08 -12.49 16.53
N LEU A 62 10.21 -12.09 17.12
CA LEU A 62 10.25 -11.54 18.47
C LEU A 62 9.40 -10.28 18.60
N PHE A 63 9.50 -9.36 17.63
CA PHE A 63 8.72 -8.13 17.61
C PHE A 63 7.21 -8.43 17.55
N ARG A 64 6.77 -9.32 16.66
CA ARG A 64 5.36 -9.74 16.59
C ARG A 64 4.89 -10.39 17.88
N CYS A 65 5.67 -11.31 18.45
CA CYS A 65 5.34 -11.96 19.72
C CYS A 65 5.16 -10.94 20.84
N GLN A 66 6.06 -9.97 20.95
CA GLN A 66 5.96 -8.89 21.94
C GLN A 66 4.71 -8.03 21.73
N LEU A 67 4.35 -7.70 20.49
CA LEU A 67 3.14 -6.93 20.21
C LEU A 67 1.87 -7.68 20.62
N ILE A 68 1.84 -9.00 20.45
CA ILE A 68 0.73 -9.86 20.90
C ILE A 68 0.69 -9.95 22.42
N THR A 69 1.83 -10.19 23.07
CA THR A 69 1.91 -10.25 24.54
C THR A 69 1.44 -8.95 25.19
N ASN A 70 1.74 -7.81 24.59
CA ASN A 70 1.32 -6.50 25.06
C ASN A 70 -0.09 -6.10 24.59
N GLN A 71 -0.85 -6.99 23.95
CA GLN A 71 -2.21 -6.75 23.45
C GLN A 71 -2.32 -5.54 22.51
N VAL A 72 -1.25 -5.24 21.76
CA VAL A 72 -1.22 -4.16 20.76
C VAL A 72 -1.79 -4.64 19.42
N ILE A 73 -1.71 -5.95 19.15
CA ILE A 73 -2.21 -6.58 17.92
C ILE A 73 -2.92 -7.89 18.28
N ASP A 74 -4.11 -8.09 17.71
CA ASP A 74 -4.85 -9.35 17.82
C ASP A 74 -4.25 -10.44 16.93
N ASN A 75 -4.27 -11.69 17.40
CA ASN A 75 -3.64 -12.81 16.68
C ASN A 75 -4.42 -13.23 15.41
N GLU A 76 -5.67 -12.77 15.22
CA GLU A 76 -6.63 -13.42 14.33
C GLU A 76 -6.97 -12.68 13.02
N ALA A 77 -6.68 -11.38 12.85
CA ALA A 77 -7.18 -10.67 11.68
C ALA A 77 -6.12 -10.44 10.59
N LEU A 78 -6.16 -11.28 9.56
CA LEU A 78 -5.34 -11.15 8.36
C LEU A 78 -5.90 -10.04 7.43
N TYR A 79 -5.68 -8.75 7.72
CA TYR A 79 -6.14 -7.65 6.84
C TYR A 79 -5.33 -7.56 5.55
N ILE A 80 -5.88 -7.95 4.40
CA ILE A 80 -5.13 -7.98 3.14
C ILE A 80 -5.08 -6.61 2.46
N ASP A 81 -6.13 -5.79 2.51
CA ASP A 81 -6.11 -4.45 1.89
C ASP A 81 -7.41 -3.65 2.15
N GLY A 82 -7.55 -2.99 3.31
CA GLY A 82 -8.66 -2.06 3.63
C GLY A 82 -10.10 -2.61 3.57
N THR A 83 -10.28 -3.82 3.07
CA THR A 83 -11.53 -4.50 2.84
C THR A 83 -11.69 -5.47 3.98
N LYS A 84 -12.59 -5.13 4.90
CA LYS A 84 -13.11 -6.08 5.86
C LYS A 84 -13.97 -7.08 5.06
N ILE A 85 -13.36 -8.12 4.49
CA ILE A 85 -14.11 -9.30 4.04
C ILE A 85 -14.44 -10.07 5.31
N GLU A 86 -15.38 -9.54 6.07
CA GLU A 86 -16.22 -10.42 6.84
C GLU A 86 -17.12 -11.11 5.83
N ALA A 87 -17.07 -12.43 5.82
CA ALA A 87 -18.12 -13.18 5.16
C ALA A 87 -19.41 -12.90 5.92
N ASP A 88 -20.18 -11.89 5.50
CA ASP A 88 -21.62 -11.87 5.74
C ASP A 88 -22.28 -12.91 4.82
N ALA A 89 -21.77 -14.13 4.90
CA ALA A 89 -22.30 -15.30 4.27
C ALA A 89 -23.08 -16.05 5.34
N ASN A 90 -24.25 -15.49 5.70
CA ASN A 90 -25.21 -16.31 6.42
C ASN A 90 -25.52 -17.51 5.52
N LYS A 91 -25.46 -18.74 6.05
CA LYS A 91 -25.71 -19.98 5.29
C LYS A 91 -27.07 -19.97 4.55
N PHE A 92 -27.95 -19.05 4.93
CA PHE A 92 -29.30 -18.86 4.41
C PHE A 92 -29.51 -17.55 3.61
N SER A 93 -28.48 -16.77 3.27
CA SER A 93 -28.64 -15.56 2.46
C SER A 93 -28.67 -15.90 0.97
N PHE A 94 -29.85 -15.78 0.34
CA PHE A 94 -29.99 -15.88 -1.10
C PHE A 94 -29.84 -14.50 -1.74
N VAL A 95 -28.89 -14.37 -2.67
CA VAL A 95 -28.75 -13.18 -3.53
C VAL A 95 -29.38 -13.44 -4.90
N TRP A 96 -30.14 -12.46 -5.38
CA TRP A 96 -30.80 -12.53 -6.68
C TRP A 96 -29.85 -12.13 -7.79
N ARG A 97 -29.49 -13.06 -8.69
CA ARG A 97 -28.58 -12.82 -9.82
C ARG A 97 -28.91 -11.55 -10.60
N LYS A 98 -30.20 -11.27 -10.84
CA LYS A 98 -30.64 -10.06 -11.55
C LYS A 98 -30.24 -8.78 -10.80
N ALA A 99 -30.41 -8.74 -9.49
CA ALA A 99 -30.02 -7.59 -8.67
C ALA A 99 -28.50 -7.45 -8.65
N THR A 100 -27.76 -8.55 -8.48
CA THR A 100 -26.28 -8.54 -8.51
C THR A 100 -25.76 -7.98 -9.83
N ASN A 101 -26.25 -8.46 -10.97
CA ASN A 101 -25.82 -7.98 -12.28
C ASN A 101 -26.16 -6.50 -12.50
N GLN A 102 -27.28 -6.01 -11.96
CA GLN A 102 -27.65 -4.60 -12.05
C GLN A 102 -26.73 -3.71 -11.20
N TYR A 103 -26.40 -4.15 -9.98
CA TYR A 103 -25.46 -3.45 -9.11
C TYR A 103 -24.06 -3.39 -9.72
N GLU A 104 -23.57 -4.51 -10.26
CA GLU A 104 -22.28 -4.59 -10.96
C GLU A 104 -22.22 -3.61 -12.13
N ALA A 105 -23.21 -3.64 -13.03
CA ALA A 105 -23.28 -2.71 -14.15
C ALA A 105 -23.38 -1.24 -13.72
N SER A 106 -24.05 -0.95 -12.61
CA SER A 106 -24.14 0.40 -12.05
C SER A 106 -22.80 0.88 -11.48
N LEU A 107 -22.05 0.00 -10.81
CA LEU A 107 -20.72 0.28 -10.29
C LEU A 107 -19.72 0.53 -11.42
N ASP A 108 -19.76 -0.27 -12.48
CA ASP A 108 -18.92 -0.08 -13.66
C ASP A 108 -19.20 1.27 -14.32
N LYS A 109 -20.47 1.64 -14.44
CA LYS A 109 -20.85 2.95 -14.96
C LYS A 109 -20.31 4.09 -14.09
N GLN A 110 -20.48 4.01 -12.77
CA GLN A 110 -20.00 5.03 -11.85
C GLN A 110 -18.47 5.16 -11.88
N SER A 111 -17.76 4.04 -11.95
CA SER A 111 -16.30 4.00 -12.07
C SER A 111 -15.82 4.69 -13.36
N ASN A 112 -16.48 4.40 -14.49
CA ASN A 112 -16.18 5.03 -15.76
C ASN A 112 -16.45 6.53 -15.75
N GLU A 113 -17.58 6.97 -15.19
CA GLU A 113 -17.91 8.40 -15.04
C GLU A 113 -16.87 9.12 -14.20
N PHE A 114 -16.48 8.53 -13.06
CA PHE A 114 -15.44 9.07 -12.19
C PHE A 114 -14.11 9.24 -12.91
N TYR A 115 -13.67 8.24 -13.69
CA TYR A 115 -12.45 8.32 -14.49
C TYR A 115 -12.50 9.46 -15.52
N GLN A 116 -13.64 9.62 -16.21
CA GLN A 116 -13.81 10.68 -17.21
C GLN A 116 -13.77 12.08 -16.59
N THR A 117 -14.30 12.24 -15.37
CA THR A 117 -14.21 13.48 -14.60
C THR A 117 -12.76 13.79 -14.25
N LEU A 118 -12.04 12.85 -13.64
CA LEU A 118 -10.62 13.00 -13.31
C LEU A 118 -9.76 13.34 -14.54
N TYR A 119 -10.04 12.69 -15.67
CA TYR A 119 -9.30 12.94 -16.91
C TYR A 119 -9.45 14.38 -17.41
N LYS A 120 -10.67 14.94 -17.30
CA LYS A 120 -10.96 16.30 -17.74
C LYS A 120 -10.43 17.36 -16.78
N GLU A 121 -10.59 17.12 -15.48
CA GLU A 121 -10.31 18.12 -14.45
C GLU A 121 -8.83 18.16 -14.07
N GLU A 122 -8.13 17.03 -14.06
CA GLU A 122 -6.76 16.95 -13.54
C GLU A 122 -5.74 16.61 -14.64
N ILE A 123 -6.03 15.61 -15.49
CA ILE A 123 -5.04 15.07 -16.44
C ILE A 123 -4.87 16.00 -17.66
N LEU A 124 -5.95 16.47 -18.28
CA LEU A 124 -5.84 17.35 -19.45
C LEU A 124 -5.18 18.70 -19.14
N PRO A 125 -5.47 19.37 -18.01
CA PRO A 125 -4.78 20.61 -17.65
C PRO A 125 -3.29 20.40 -17.36
N SER A 126 -2.93 19.38 -16.58
CA SER A 126 -1.52 19.08 -16.28
C SER A 126 -0.71 18.77 -17.54
N LEU A 127 -1.25 18.01 -18.48
CA LEU A 127 -0.60 17.77 -19.78
C LEU A 127 -0.42 19.06 -20.59
N LYS A 128 -1.37 20.01 -20.54
CA LYS A 128 -1.24 21.28 -21.26
C LYS A 128 -0.14 22.16 -20.65
N GLU A 129 -0.02 22.15 -19.33
CA GLU A 129 1.03 22.87 -18.60
C GLU A 129 2.41 22.29 -18.91
N GLU A 130 2.57 20.96 -18.91
CA GLU A 130 3.82 20.28 -19.30
C GLU A 130 4.21 20.54 -20.77
N ASN A 131 3.25 20.46 -21.71
CA ASN A 131 3.54 20.74 -23.12
C ASN A 131 3.92 22.22 -23.38
N GLN A 132 3.45 23.15 -22.55
CA GLN A 132 3.84 24.55 -22.64
C GLN A 132 5.24 24.80 -22.08
N SER A 133 5.61 24.13 -20.98
CA SER A 133 6.96 24.23 -20.43
C SER A 133 8.02 23.60 -21.35
N ASP A 134 7.74 22.44 -21.97
CA ASP A 134 8.67 21.78 -22.90
C ASP A 134 8.93 22.58 -24.19
N ARG A 135 7.95 23.37 -24.64
CA ARG A 135 8.11 24.28 -25.79
C ARG A 135 8.97 25.50 -25.46
N LEU A 136 9.01 25.91 -24.19
CA LEU A 136 9.82 27.04 -23.73
C LEU A 136 11.27 26.64 -23.46
N THR A 137 11.54 25.37 -23.20
CA THR A 137 12.90 24.84 -22.93
C THR A 137 13.64 24.35 -24.19
N SER A 138 12.94 24.24 -25.34
CA SER A 138 13.52 23.78 -26.62
C SER A 138 13.91 24.89 -27.59
N ASN A 139 13.87 26.17 -27.16
CA ASN A 139 14.38 27.34 -27.90
C ASN A 139 15.64 27.90 -27.24
#